data_AF-A0A6I3J2S5-F1
#
_entry.id   AF-A0A6I3J2S5-F1
#
_cell.length_a   1.000
_cell.length_b   1.000
_cell.length_c   1.000
_cell.angle_alpha   90.00
_cell.angle_beta   90.00
_cell.angle_gamma   90.00
#
_symmetry.space_group_name_H-M   'P 1'
#
loop_
_entity.id
_entity.type
_entity.pdbx_description
1 polymer ?
#
loop_
_entity_poly.entity_id
_entity_poly.type
_entity_poly.pdbx_seq_one_letter_code
_entity_poly.pdbx_strand_id
1 'polypeptide(L)'
;MKQIAKLSHLALISLLTSALLTACTTNKVSQTSTSEQTSQSTATSGEVKKSTPKNDKKSYASIFEDYQKILEYNATYHTNLAHIQELLGSLNIELNSWVIESALYSPDRLRYTFLDVNQDGQNELLVGSSGENQQIFPVALYYLENKTPNLLAEGFVAGHGGARNAFTIYQNGDVVTASWSSGTGAGTATLYQFSTNSPQPKQGNQTEFQLGQDKLDQLFGKSKAEELDLTALNWASFETPQKPASAIDTTAKNMDINAVSAGDFSSLAGTWKNGKGRVLTIQTDGTVNYQDVPDRNYHINLNYANIENGQLTAGIRNPDAMASAIVPTVFIPKGVAITPIAENASDPTDQTKDRLFSTQYLMPADILAQEVFYRVEE
;
A
#
# COMPACT_ATOMS: atom_id res chain seq x y z
N MET A 1 44.71 -14.69 24.18
CA MET A 1 44.20 -15.30 22.93
C MET A 1 42.93 -16.06 23.27
N LYS A 2 41.86 -15.80 22.51
CA LYS A 2 40.47 -16.09 22.85
C LYS A 2 40.14 -17.58 22.75
N GLN A 3 39.35 -18.06 23.71
CA GLN A 3 38.41 -19.16 23.52
C GLN A 3 37.13 -18.87 24.31
N ILE A 4 35.99 -19.11 23.66
CA ILE A 4 34.77 -19.80 24.10
C ILE A 4 33.54 -19.17 23.44
N ALA A 5 32.67 -20.07 22.98
CA ALA A 5 31.52 -19.88 22.13
C ALA A 5 30.21 -19.73 22.92
N LYS A 6 29.16 -19.26 22.19
CA LYS A 6 27.71 -19.46 22.39
C LYS A 6 27.11 -18.75 23.63
N LEU A 7 25.90 -18.19 23.64
CA LEU A 7 24.63 -18.51 22.96
C LEU A 7 23.68 -17.29 23.06
N SER A 8 22.70 -17.23 22.14
CA SER A 8 21.35 -16.63 22.27
C SER A 8 21.19 -15.18 22.76
N HIS A 9 20.62 -14.31 21.91
CA HIS A 9 19.36 -13.59 22.20
C HIS A 9 18.72 -13.10 20.89
N LEU A 10 17.52 -13.61 20.60
CA LEU A 10 16.54 -12.96 19.74
C LEU A 10 16.26 -11.60 20.37
N ALA A 11 16.67 -10.51 19.71
CA ALA A 11 16.16 -9.19 20.03
C ALA A 11 14.81 -9.02 19.35
N LEU A 12 13.75 -9.38 20.07
CA LEU A 12 12.38 -8.99 19.76
C LEU A 12 12.31 -7.46 19.95
N ILE A 13 12.36 -6.69 18.86
CA ILE A 13 12.14 -5.24 18.94
C ILE A 13 10.63 -5.05 19.10
N SER A 14 10.22 -4.85 20.35
CA SER A 14 8.84 -4.57 20.73
C SER A 14 8.35 -3.28 20.06
N LEU A 15 7.26 -3.41 19.32
CA LEU A 15 6.34 -2.35 18.96
C LEU A 15 5.98 -1.56 20.24
N LEU A 16 6.45 -0.32 20.35
CA LEU A 16 6.10 0.57 21.47
C LEU A 16 4.64 1.00 21.31
N THR A 17 3.79 0.17 21.91
CA THR A 17 2.37 0.36 22.18
C THR A 17 2.23 1.22 23.45
N SER A 18 1.44 2.29 23.31
CA SER A 18 0.66 2.99 24.34
C SER A 18 1.01 2.75 25.82
N ALA A 19 1.62 3.75 26.47
CA ALA A 19 1.55 3.91 27.91
C ALA A 19 0.21 4.56 28.31
N LEU A 20 -0.74 3.75 28.76
CA LEU A 20 -1.94 4.20 29.47
C LEU A 20 -1.64 4.29 30.97
N LEU A 21 -1.66 5.51 31.50
CA LEU A 21 -1.86 5.78 32.93
C LEU A 21 -2.81 6.97 33.05
N THR A 22 -4.10 6.71 33.26
CA THR A 22 -5.06 7.71 33.73
C THR A 22 -5.69 7.21 35.01
N ALA A 23 -5.33 7.87 36.12
CA ALA A 23 -6.04 7.81 37.37
C ALA A 23 -7.33 8.64 37.27
N CYS A 24 -8.34 8.22 38.04
CA CYS A 24 -9.70 8.73 38.07
C CYS A 24 -9.79 10.21 38.50
N THR A 25 -10.79 10.95 37.98
CA THR A 25 -11.88 11.54 38.79
C THR A 25 -12.90 12.25 37.89
N THR A 26 -14.16 11.85 38.00
CA THR A 26 -15.31 12.48 37.37
C THR A 26 -15.82 13.61 38.26
N ASN A 27 -15.84 14.84 37.76
CA ASN A 27 -16.72 15.89 38.29
C ASN A 27 -17.67 16.33 37.18
N LYS A 28 -18.96 16.06 37.42
CA LYS A 28 -20.09 16.54 36.63
C LYS A 28 -20.23 18.05 36.84
N VAL A 29 -20.36 18.82 35.77
CA VAL A 29 -21.05 20.11 35.83
C VAL A 29 -22.04 20.19 34.68
N SER A 30 -23.28 20.50 35.07
CA SER A 30 -24.49 20.53 34.29
C SER A 30 -24.55 21.64 33.26
N GLN A 31 -25.31 21.37 32.21
CA GLN A 31 -25.91 22.34 31.31
C GLN A 31 -26.69 23.40 32.08
N THR A 32 -26.52 24.67 31.70
CA THR A 32 -27.56 25.70 31.88
C THR A 32 -27.65 26.53 30.60
N SER A 33 -28.81 26.42 29.99
CA SER A 33 -29.36 27.20 28.89
C SER A 33 -29.80 28.59 29.37
N THR A 34 -29.41 29.64 28.65
CA THR A 34 -30.06 30.96 28.71
C THR A 34 -30.01 31.62 27.32
N SER A 35 -31.15 31.61 26.63
CA SER A 35 -31.61 32.60 25.63
C SER A 35 -31.82 33.96 26.33
N GLU A 36 -31.71 35.17 25.79
CA GLU A 36 -31.66 35.76 24.45
C GLU A 36 -31.32 37.24 24.72
N GLN A 37 -30.61 37.96 23.82
CA GLN A 37 -31.00 39.34 23.52
C GLN A 37 -30.39 39.85 22.21
N THR A 38 -31.31 40.19 21.32
CA THR A 38 -31.16 40.72 19.97
C THR A 38 -30.55 42.11 20.00
N SER A 39 -29.56 42.37 19.16
CA SER A 39 -29.27 43.71 18.62
C SER A 39 -28.84 43.57 17.17
N GLN A 40 -29.68 44.14 16.32
CA GLN A 40 -29.69 44.05 14.88
C GLN A 40 -28.67 45.04 14.31
N SER A 41 -27.60 44.52 13.71
CA SER A 41 -26.67 45.28 12.90
C SER A 41 -26.61 44.63 11.53
N THR A 42 -27.08 45.35 10.52
CA THR A 42 -27.11 44.97 9.12
C THR A 42 -25.68 44.82 8.61
N ALA A 43 -25.22 43.58 8.45
CA ALA A 43 -24.03 43.24 7.69
C ALA A 43 -24.45 42.27 6.59
N THR A 44 -24.17 42.65 5.35
CA THR A 44 -24.38 41.86 4.14
C THR A 44 -23.49 40.61 4.24
N SER A 45 -24.01 39.55 4.86
CA SER A 45 -23.42 38.22 4.83
C SER A 45 -23.64 37.67 3.43
N GLY A 46 -22.59 37.64 2.62
CA GLY A 46 -22.52 36.64 1.57
C GLY A 46 -22.52 35.29 2.26
N GLU A 47 -23.63 34.55 2.18
CA GLU A 47 -23.64 33.12 2.50
C GLU A 47 -22.60 32.45 1.59
N VAL A 48 -21.40 32.21 2.11
CA VAL A 48 -20.50 31.23 1.52
C VAL A 48 -21.19 29.90 1.73
N LYS A 49 -21.88 29.42 0.69
CA LYS A 49 -22.52 28.10 0.69
C LYS A 49 -21.44 27.06 0.98
N LYS A 50 -21.51 26.47 2.19
CA LYS A 50 -20.69 25.33 2.59
C LYS A 50 -20.74 24.27 1.48
N SER A 51 -19.58 23.88 0.97
CA SER A 51 -19.52 22.91 -0.13
C SER A 51 -20.10 21.56 0.32
N THR A 52 -20.69 20.82 -0.63
CA THR A 52 -21.22 19.48 -0.36
C THR A 52 -20.21 18.44 -0.81
N PRO A 53 -20.15 17.25 -0.19
CA PRO A 53 -19.20 16.20 -0.59
C PRO A 53 -19.26 15.82 -2.07
N LYS A 54 -20.43 15.96 -2.71
CA LYS A 54 -20.61 15.72 -4.15
C LYS A 54 -19.91 16.79 -5.00
N ASN A 55 -19.93 18.05 -4.57
CA ASN A 55 -19.23 19.13 -5.25
C ASN A 55 -17.72 19.03 -5.03
N ASP A 56 -17.28 18.65 -3.82
CA ASP A 56 -15.86 18.47 -3.53
C ASP A 56 -15.25 17.35 -4.37
N LYS A 57 -15.91 16.18 -4.46
CA LYS A 57 -15.46 15.08 -5.32
C LYS A 57 -15.30 15.51 -6.78
N LYS A 58 -16.12 16.44 -7.27
CA LYS A 58 -15.99 17.00 -8.63
C LYS A 58 -14.75 17.89 -8.76
N SER A 59 -14.45 18.72 -7.77
CA SER A 59 -13.25 19.58 -7.77
C SER A 59 -11.94 18.78 -7.74
N TYR A 60 -11.97 17.58 -7.14
CA TYR A 60 -10.81 16.68 -7.04
C TYR A 60 -10.84 15.51 -8.03
N ALA A 61 -11.62 15.60 -9.11
CA ALA A 61 -11.83 14.48 -10.04
C ALA A 61 -10.53 13.85 -10.58
N SER A 62 -9.51 14.65 -10.89
CA SER A 62 -8.20 14.16 -11.35
C SER A 62 -7.47 13.33 -10.29
N ILE A 63 -7.64 13.65 -9.01
CA ILE A 63 -7.06 12.89 -7.90
C ILE A 63 -7.76 11.54 -7.76
N PHE A 64 -9.09 11.53 -7.87
CA PHE A 64 -9.84 10.27 -7.87
C PHE A 64 -9.47 9.37 -9.05
N GLU A 65 -9.22 9.96 -10.23
CA GLU A 65 -8.70 9.23 -11.39
C GLU A 65 -7.32 8.62 -11.10
N ASP A 66 -6.42 9.36 -10.44
CA ASP A 66 -5.09 8.85 -10.07
C ASP A 66 -5.18 7.68 -9.09
N TYR A 67 -6.00 7.78 -8.04
CA TYR A 67 -6.22 6.65 -7.13
C TYR A 67 -6.92 5.48 -7.81
N GLN A 68 -7.81 5.74 -8.77
CA GLN A 68 -8.39 4.67 -9.59
C GLN A 68 -7.30 3.95 -10.40
N LYS A 69 -6.39 4.67 -11.08
CA LYS A 69 -5.25 4.07 -11.79
C LYS A 69 -4.37 3.24 -10.86
N ILE A 70 -4.11 3.72 -9.64
CA ILE A 70 -3.33 2.97 -8.63
C ILE A 70 -4.05 1.67 -8.23
N LEU A 71 -5.37 1.74 -8.00
CA LEU A 71 -6.17 0.57 -7.64
C LEU A 71 -6.33 -0.41 -8.81
N GLU A 72 -6.45 0.07 -10.04
CA GLU A 72 -6.48 -0.74 -11.27
C GLU A 72 -5.13 -1.41 -11.52
N TYR A 73 -4.04 -0.67 -11.31
CA TYR A 73 -2.70 -1.22 -11.33
C TYR A 73 -2.57 -2.34 -10.29
N ASN A 74 -3.00 -2.11 -9.05
CA ASN A 74 -2.99 -3.17 -8.05
C ASN A 74 -3.87 -4.37 -8.44
N ALA A 75 -5.06 -4.14 -9.00
CA ALA A 75 -5.92 -5.22 -9.44
C ALA A 75 -5.31 -6.07 -10.57
N THR A 76 -4.44 -5.46 -11.39
CA THR A 76 -3.79 -6.10 -12.54
C THR A 76 -2.44 -6.72 -12.17
N TYR A 77 -1.61 -5.98 -11.45
CA TYR A 77 -0.21 -6.27 -11.18
C TYR A 77 0.09 -6.55 -9.69
N HIS A 78 -0.90 -6.43 -8.80
CA HIS A 78 -0.76 -6.51 -7.34
C HIS A 78 0.31 -5.56 -6.80
N THR A 79 1.35 -6.11 -6.19
CA THR A 79 2.51 -5.38 -5.67
C THR A 79 3.71 -5.46 -6.62
N ASN A 80 3.53 -5.91 -7.87
CA ASN A 80 4.61 -5.95 -8.86
C ASN A 80 4.97 -4.51 -9.24
N LEU A 81 6.25 -4.16 -9.13
CA LEU A 81 6.75 -2.79 -9.39
C LEU A 81 7.35 -2.62 -10.79
N ALA A 82 7.31 -3.65 -11.65
CA ALA A 82 7.93 -3.60 -12.99
C ALA A 82 7.45 -2.45 -13.87
N HIS A 83 6.16 -2.09 -13.76
CA HIS A 83 5.52 -1.03 -14.54
C HIS A 83 5.27 0.25 -13.71
N ILE A 84 5.93 0.40 -12.55
CA ILE A 84 5.63 1.53 -11.66
C ILE A 84 6.01 2.88 -12.26
N GLN A 85 7.01 2.94 -13.14
CA GLN A 85 7.37 4.18 -13.84
C GLN A 85 6.28 4.62 -14.83
N GLU A 86 5.64 3.67 -15.51
CA GLU A 86 4.51 3.96 -16.40
C GLU A 86 3.31 4.47 -15.60
N LEU A 87 3.02 3.83 -14.46
CA LEU A 87 1.98 4.29 -13.54
C LEU A 87 2.26 5.72 -13.06
N LEU A 88 3.46 5.99 -12.53
CA LEU A 88 3.87 7.32 -12.06
C LEU A 88 3.75 8.39 -13.16
N GLY A 89 4.18 8.07 -14.39
CA GLY A 89 4.07 8.97 -15.53
C GLY A 89 2.64 9.21 -16.04
N SER A 90 1.67 8.40 -15.60
CA SER A 90 0.26 8.50 -16.00
C SER A 90 -0.61 9.30 -15.02
N LEU A 91 -0.08 9.63 -13.84
CA LEU A 91 -0.81 10.37 -12.80
C LEU A 91 -0.92 11.84 -13.15
N ASN A 92 -2.05 12.44 -12.80
CA ASN A 92 -2.30 13.88 -12.96
C ASN A 92 -1.52 14.70 -11.93
N ILE A 93 -1.32 14.17 -10.73
CA ILE A 93 -0.44 14.74 -9.71
C ILE A 93 0.74 13.80 -9.45
N GLU A 94 1.94 14.38 -9.48
CA GLU A 94 3.15 13.65 -9.10
C GLU A 94 3.11 13.30 -7.61
N LEU A 95 3.14 12.01 -7.33
CA LEU A 95 3.28 11.44 -6.00
C LEU A 95 4.63 10.75 -5.89
N ASN A 96 5.21 10.76 -4.70
CA ASN A 96 6.44 10.02 -4.46
C ASN A 96 6.22 8.51 -4.69
N SER A 97 7.22 7.84 -5.28
CA SER A 97 7.13 6.41 -5.59
C SER A 97 6.82 5.55 -4.37
N TRP A 98 7.26 5.97 -3.17
CA TRP A 98 6.96 5.26 -1.92
C TRP A 98 5.51 5.39 -1.46
N VAL A 99 4.84 6.50 -1.81
CA VAL A 99 3.40 6.67 -1.57
C VAL A 99 2.63 5.64 -2.41
N ILE A 100 2.99 5.53 -3.69
CA ILE A 100 2.39 4.57 -4.62
C ILE A 100 2.66 3.14 -4.17
N GLU A 101 3.91 2.80 -3.87
CA GLU A 101 4.27 1.47 -3.37
C GLU A 101 3.48 1.10 -2.11
N SER A 102 3.39 2.02 -1.13
CA SER A 102 2.62 1.80 0.10
C SER A 102 1.13 1.57 -0.18
N ALA A 103 0.56 2.32 -1.13
CA ALA A 103 -0.82 2.16 -1.58
C ALA A 103 -1.05 0.79 -2.26
N LEU A 104 -0.09 0.29 -3.04
CA LEU A 104 -0.16 -1.03 -3.67
C LEU A 104 -0.09 -2.19 -2.67
N TYR A 105 0.62 -2.03 -1.54
CA TYR A 105 0.68 -3.07 -0.50
C TYR A 105 -0.59 -3.17 0.35
N SER A 106 -1.41 -2.13 0.39
CA SER A 106 -2.61 -2.08 1.23
C SER A 106 -3.74 -1.26 0.57
N PRO A 107 -4.17 -1.67 -0.63
CA PRO A 107 -5.13 -0.91 -1.44
C PRO A 107 -6.51 -0.81 -0.77
N ASP A 108 -6.90 -1.87 -0.06
CA ASP A 108 -8.15 -2.00 0.70
C ASP A 108 -8.19 -1.10 1.95
N ARG A 109 -7.04 -0.58 2.38
CA ARG A 109 -6.90 0.34 3.51
C ARG A 109 -6.95 1.81 3.12
N LEU A 110 -6.92 2.14 1.82
CA LEU A 110 -7.00 3.53 1.35
C LEU A 110 -8.38 4.13 1.65
N ARG A 111 -8.37 5.30 2.28
CA ARG A 111 -9.55 6.08 2.65
C ARG A 111 -9.37 7.53 2.26
N TYR A 112 -10.47 8.23 2.05
CA TYR A 112 -10.48 9.66 1.82
C TYR A 112 -11.53 10.38 2.67
N THR A 113 -11.31 11.67 2.92
CA THR A 113 -12.28 12.57 3.54
C THR A 113 -12.10 13.99 3.01
N PHE A 114 -13.15 14.80 3.15
CA PHE A 114 -13.14 16.22 2.83
C PHE A 114 -13.24 17.03 4.12
N LEU A 115 -12.36 18.02 4.27
CA LEU A 115 -12.18 18.81 5.48
C LEU A 115 -11.76 20.21 5.08
N ASP A 116 -12.44 21.22 5.62
CA ASP A 116 -12.02 22.63 5.55
C ASP A 116 -10.89 22.87 6.56
N VAL A 117 -9.65 22.63 6.13
CA VAL A 117 -8.44 22.67 6.97
C VAL A 117 -8.16 24.11 7.41
N ASN A 118 -8.29 25.06 6.49
CA ASN A 118 -7.93 26.45 6.69
C ASN A 118 -9.12 27.35 7.09
N GLN A 119 -10.32 26.80 7.20
CA GLN A 119 -11.56 27.49 7.58
C GLN A 119 -11.98 28.59 6.60
N ASP A 120 -11.69 28.41 5.30
CA ASP A 120 -12.08 29.36 4.24
C ASP A 120 -13.41 29.00 3.55
N GLY A 121 -14.03 27.88 3.94
CA GLY A 121 -15.28 27.37 3.38
C GLY A 121 -15.11 26.47 2.15
N GLN A 122 -13.88 26.25 1.67
CA GLN A 122 -13.50 25.24 0.69
C GLN A 122 -12.88 24.05 1.42
N ASN A 123 -13.41 22.85 1.18
CA ASN A 123 -12.79 21.64 1.73
C ASN A 123 -11.52 21.26 0.95
N GLU A 124 -10.47 20.89 1.67
CA GLU A 124 -9.33 20.10 1.22
C GLU A 124 -9.68 18.60 1.12
N LEU A 125 -8.94 17.88 0.29
CA LEU A 125 -9.00 16.42 0.21
C LEU A 125 -7.85 15.81 1.02
N LEU A 126 -8.19 15.01 2.03
CA LEU A 126 -7.25 14.22 2.80
C LEU A 126 -7.39 12.74 2.45
N VAL A 127 -6.27 12.11 2.12
CA VAL A 127 -6.17 10.66 1.89
C VAL A 127 -5.36 10.04 3.03
N GLY A 128 -5.84 8.91 3.53
CA GLY A 128 -5.22 8.16 4.61
C GLY A 128 -5.25 6.65 4.36
N SER A 129 -4.46 5.91 5.14
CA SER A 129 -4.48 4.46 5.20
C SER A 129 -4.95 4.01 6.58
N SER A 130 -6.02 3.21 6.64
CA SER A 130 -6.61 2.73 7.88
C SER A 130 -5.91 1.47 8.40
N GLY A 131 -5.41 1.51 9.63
CA GLY A 131 -4.83 0.36 10.34
C GLY A 131 -5.86 -0.45 11.14
N GLU A 132 -5.39 -1.52 11.77
CA GLU A 132 -6.23 -2.53 12.47
C GLU A 132 -7.02 -1.97 13.67
N ASN A 133 -6.58 -0.85 14.27
CA ASN A 133 -7.20 -0.23 15.44
C ASN A 133 -7.85 1.12 15.13
N GLN A 134 -8.41 1.31 13.93
CA GLN A 134 -8.96 2.60 13.45
C GLN A 134 -7.94 3.76 13.38
N GLN A 135 -6.66 3.49 13.66
CA GLN A 135 -5.59 4.44 13.45
C GLN A 135 -5.51 4.78 11.97
N ILE A 136 -5.38 6.06 11.65
CA ILE A 136 -5.17 6.52 10.28
C ILE A 136 -3.75 7.02 10.13
N PHE A 137 -3.03 6.48 9.16
CA PHE A 137 -1.78 7.06 8.68
C PHE A 137 -2.11 8.06 7.55
N PRO A 138 -1.74 9.34 7.67
CA PRO A 138 -2.00 10.32 6.62
C PRO A 138 -1.09 10.07 5.41
N VAL A 139 -1.68 9.93 4.23
CA VAL A 139 -0.99 9.54 2.98
C VAL A 139 -0.77 10.74 2.08
N ALA A 140 -1.79 11.58 1.87
CA ALA A 140 -1.66 12.78 1.06
C ALA A 140 -2.70 13.82 1.45
N LEU A 141 -2.33 15.10 1.42
CA LEU A 141 -3.20 16.24 1.62
C LEU A 141 -3.17 17.11 0.38
N TYR A 142 -4.34 17.37 -0.19
CA TYR A 142 -4.51 18.16 -1.40
C TYR A 142 -5.38 19.38 -1.14
N TYR A 143 -4.97 20.52 -1.70
CA TYR A 143 -5.72 21.78 -1.65
C TYR A 143 -6.07 22.26 -3.07
N LEU A 144 -6.98 23.21 -3.18
CA LEU A 144 -7.33 23.83 -4.46
C LEU A 144 -6.67 25.19 -4.58
N GLU A 145 -5.76 25.33 -5.55
CA GLU A 145 -5.28 26.63 -6.00
C GLU A 145 -6.03 27.01 -7.27
N ASN A 146 -6.83 28.08 -7.23
CA ASN A 146 -7.62 28.54 -8.38
C ASN A 146 -8.49 27.42 -9.02
N LYS A 147 -9.07 26.55 -8.18
CA LYS A 147 -9.86 25.36 -8.56
C LYS A 147 -9.06 24.20 -9.17
N THR A 148 -7.73 24.26 -9.13
CA THR A 148 -6.84 23.17 -9.54
C THR A 148 -6.31 22.45 -8.31
N PRO A 149 -6.48 21.12 -8.21
CA PRO A 149 -5.87 20.32 -7.14
C PRO A 149 -4.35 20.43 -7.14
N ASN A 150 -3.76 20.61 -5.97
CA ASN A 150 -2.33 20.62 -5.74
C ASN A 150 -1.99 19.78 -4.51
N LEU A 151 -0.86 19.07 -4.56
CA LEU A 151 -0.33 18.34 -3.41
C LEU A 151 0.32 19.31 -2.41
N LEU A 152 -0.08 19.25 -1.15
CA LEU A 152 0.56 20.00 -0.06
C LEU A 152 1.55 19.13 0.70
N ALA A 153 1.12 17.93 1.08
CA ALA A 153 1.91 17.04 1.90
C ALA A 153 1.61 15.59 1.54
N GLU A 154 2.60 14.73 1.73
CA GLU A 154 2.48 13.28 1.55
C GLU A 154 3.15 12.55 2.71
N GLY A 155 2.73 11.33 2.96
CA GLY A 155 3.26 10.46 4.00
C GLY A 155 3.54 9.09 3.44
N PHE A 156 4.72 8.54 3.75
CA PHE A 156 5.11 7.21 3.32
C PHE A 156 6.13 6.56 4.25
N VAL A 157 6.12 5.23 4.22
CA VAL A 157 7.11 4.38 4.88
C VAL A 157 7.77 3.56 3.77
N ALA A 158 8.98 3.94 3.37
CA ALA A 158 9.69 3.21 2.32
C ALA A 158 9.91 1.75 2.74
N GLY A 159 9.57 0.81 1.84
CA GLY A 159 9.78 -0.62 2.03
C GLY A 159 11.26 -1.01 2.09
N HIS A 160 12.14 -0.15 1.57
CA HIS A 160 13.60 -0.32 1.63
C HIS A 160 14.30 1.05 1.73
N GLY A 161 15.61 1.05 2.01
CA GLY A 161 16.44 2.27 2.11
C GLY A 161 16.19 3.15 3.36
N GLY A 162 15.13 2.91 4.11
CA GLY A 162 14.87 3.56 5.40
C GLY A 162 14.29 4.97 5.30
N ALA A 163 13.89 5.44 4.12
CA ALA A 163 13.25 6.75 3.97
C ALA A 163 11.86 6.76 4.65
N ARG A 164 11.55 7.85 5.35
CA ARG A 164 10.27 8.08 6.02
C ARG A 164 9.81 9.50 5.73
N ASN A 165 8.53 9.66 5.49
CA ASN A 165 7.88 10.96 5.43
C ASN A 165 6.54 10.89 6.15
N ALA A 166 6.19 11.91 6.90
CA ALA A 166 4.90 12.05 7.54
C ALA A 166 4.51 13.52 7.63
N PHE A 167 3.23 13.77 7.86
CA PHE A 167 2.76 15.11 8.16
C PHE A 167 1.69 15.09 9.25
N THR A 168 1.63 16.20 9.98
CA THR A 168 0.67 16.44 11.05
C THR A 168 -0.15 17.66 10.69
N ILE A 169 -1.48 17.52 10.75
CA ILE A 169 -2.43 18.63 10.59
C ILE A 169 -2.81 19.12 11.98
N TYR A 170 -2.78 20.42 12.19
CA TYR A 170 -3.20 21.05 13.43
C TYR A 170 -4.59 21.66 13.28
N GLN A 171 -5.32 21.78 14.38
CA GLN A 171 -6.71 22.29 14.40
C GLN A 171 -6.86 23.72 13.87
N ASN A 172 -5.76 24.49 13.84
CA ASN A 172 -5.72 25.85 13.29
C ASN A 172 -5.41 25.88 11.78
N GLY A 173 -5.31 24.72 11.12
CA GLY A 173 -5.03 24.59 9.69
C GLY A 173 -3.55 24.51 9.34
N ASP A 174 -2.64 24.69 10.30
CA ASP A 174 -1.21 24.54 10.03
C ASP A 174 -0.85 23.07 9.75
N VAL A 175 0.11 22.85 8.87
CA VAL A 175 0.59 21.51 8.49
C VAL A 175 2.10 21.46 8.69
N VAL A 176 2.58 20.49 9.48
CA VAL A 176 4.01 20.22 9.61
C VAL A 176 4.34 18.95 8.86
N THR A 177 5.24 19.02 7.89
CA THR A 177 5.81 17.85 7.21
C THR A 177 7.15 17.50 7.84
N ALA A 178 7.51 16.22 7.86
CA ALA A 178 8.78 15.74 8.34
C ALA A 178 9.27 14.55 7.53
N SER A 179 10.48 14.66 7.00
CA SER A 179 11.21 13.58 6.30
C SER A 179 12.42 13.16 7.12
N TRP A 180 12.65 11.86 7.31
CA TRP A 180 13.82 11.37 8.06
C TRP A 180 14.28 9.99 7.59
N SER A 181 15.52 9.64 7.95
CA SER A 181 16.04 8.28 7.82
C SER A 181 15.71 7.45 9.05
N SER A 182 15.10 6.29 8.89
CA SER A 182 14.81 5.38 10.00
C SER A 182 16.07 4.79 10.65
N GLY A 183 17.19 4.76 9.93
CA GLY A 183 18.45 4.21 10.43
C GLY A 183 19.21 5.17 11.34
N THR A 184 19.14 6.47 11.06
CA THR A 184 19.87 7.50 11.82
C THR A 184 18.95 8.35 12.69
N GLY A 185 17.68 8.46 12.35
CA GLY A 185 16.73 9.40 12.94
C GLY A 185 16.94 10.86 12.51
N ALA A 186 17.98 11.15 11.73
CA ALA A 186 18.22 12.50 11.22
C ALA A 186 17.21 12.83 10.12
N GLY A 187 16.67 14.03 10.18
CA GLY A 187 15.61 14.46 9.29
C GLY A 187 15.46 15.97 9.20
N THR A 188 14.48 16.37 8.43
CA THR A 188 14.13 17.77 8.22
C THR A 188 12.61 17.94 8.25
N ALA A 189 12.16 19.06 8.78
CA ALA A 189 10.76 19.38 8.92
C ALA A 189 10.45 20.78 8.40
N THR A 190 9.22 20.99 7.95
CA THR A 190 8.76 22.25 7.39
C THR A 190 7.34 22.53 7.85
N LEU A 191 7.10 23.77 8.29
CA LEU A 191 5.77 24.28 8.59
C LEU A 191 5.15 24.93 7.34
N TYR A 192 3.92 24.56 7.04
CA TYR A 192 3.06 25.18 6.04
C TYR A 192 1.88 25.84 6.75
N GLN A 193 1.58 27.08 6.37
CA GLN A 193 0.52 27.87 6.98
C GLN A 193 -0.39 28.44 5.91
N PHE A 194 -1.69 28.20 6.00
CA PHE A 194 -2.65 28.88 5.14
C PHE A 194 -2.77 30.35 5.56
N SER A 195 -2.76 31.24 4.58
CA SER A 195 -3.00 32.67 4.82
C SER A 195 -4.47 32.95 4.64
N THR A 196 -5.05 33.79 5.49
CA THR A 196 -6.47 34.18 5.40
C THR A 196 -6.87 34.83 4.06
N ASN A 197 -5.88 35.28 3.27
CA ASN A 197 -6.08 35.95 1.99
C ASN A 197 -5.58 35.15 0.77
N SER A 198 -5.11 33.91 0.96
CA SER A 198 -4.56 33.11 -0.13
C SER A 198 -4.94 31.64 0.04
N PRO A 199 -5.52 31.00 -0.99
CA PRO A 199 -5.74 29.55 -0.99
C PRO A 199 -4.42 28.78 -1.03
N GLN A 200 -3.32 29.43 -1.40
CA GLN A 200 -1.99 28.83 -1.40
C GLN A 200 -1.37 28.86 0.01
N PRO A 201 -0.96 27.70 0.56
CA PRO A 201 -0.25 27.64 1.84
C PRO A 201 1.16 28.24 1.70
N LYS A 202 1.53 29.08 2.66
CA LYS A 202 2.87 29.64 2.77
C LYS A 202 3.80 28.61 3.41
N GLN A 203 4.82 28.22 2.66
CA GLN A 203 5.91 27.37 3.15
C GLN A 203 6.89 28.18 4.01
N GLY A 204 7.21 27.67 5.21
CA GLY A 204 8.27 28.17 6.08
C GLY A 204 9.65 27.63 5.72
N ASN A 205 10.66 28.02 6.51
CA ASN A 205 12.00 27.47 6.34
C ASN A 205 12.07 26.01 6.82
N GLN A 206 12.83 25.20 6.10
CA GLN A 206 13.15 23.84 6.51
C GLN A 206 14.10 23.85 7.71
N THR A 207 13.80 23.01 8.70
CA THR A 207 14.55 22.90 9.96
C THR A 207 15.02 21.46 10.14
N GLU A 208 16.30 21.28 10.48
CA GLU A 208 16.86 19.96 10.79
C GLU A 208 16.39 19.48 12.17
N PHE A 209 16.24 18.17 12.32
CA PHE A 209 15.92 17.54 13.60
C PHE A 209 16.53 16.14 13.71
N GLN A 210 16.63 15.65 14.94
CA GLN A 210 17.07 14.32 15.30
C GLN A 210 15.97 13.60 16.10
N LEU A 211 15.38 12.58 15.49
CA LEU A 211 14.33 11.77 16.11
C LEU A 211 14.82 11.15 17.43
N GLY A 212 13.99 11.28 18.48
CA GLY A 212 14.29 10.79 19.82
C GLY A 212 15.06 11.79 20.71
N GLN A 213 15.65 12.83 20.13
CA GLN A 213 16.26 13.94 20.86
C GLN A 213 15.38 15.18 20.79
N ASP A 214 14.95 15.54 19.57
CA ASP A 214 14.12 16.71 19.34
C ASP A 214 12.63 16.36 19.44
N LYS A 215 11.86 17.35 19.90
CA LYS A 215 10.40 17.31 19.92
C LYS A 215 9.86 18.06 18.71
N LEU A 216 9.37 17.31 17.73
CA LEU A 216 8.94 17.84 16.44
C LEU A 216 7.84 18.91 16.55
N ASP A 217 6.92 18.74 17.50
CA ASP A 217 5.86 19.72 17.80
C ASP A 217 6.46 21.05 18.29
N GLN A 218 7.49 21.01 19.14
CA GLN A 218 8.10 22.22 19.70
C GLN A 218 8.92 23.03 18.69
N LEU A 219 9.44 22.40 17.62
CA LEU A 219 10.23 23.10 16.58
C LEU A 219 9.48 24.26 15.93
N PHE A 220 8.14 24.16 15.88
CA PHE A 220 7.26 25.15 15.25
C PHE A 220 6.27 25.77 16.24
N GLY A 221 6.55 25.67 17.55
CA GLY A 221 5.67 26.21 18.59
C GLY A 221 4.30 25.52 18.65
N LYS A 222 4.25 24.22 18.30
CA LYS A 222 3.06 23.38 18.32
C LYS A 222 3.05 22.45 19.52
N SER A 223 1.90 21.83 19.76
CA SER A 223 1.73 20.81 20.79
C SER A 223 0.83 19.66 20.33
N LYS A 224 1.01 18.49 20.95
CA LYS A 224 0.18 17.30 20.70
C LYS A 224 -1.33 17.54 20.87
N ALA A 225 -1.72 18.41 21.80
CA ALA A 225 -3.13 18.72 22.08
C ALA A 225 -3.80 19.53 20.96
N GLU A 226 -3.02 20.19 20.11
CA GLU A 226 -3.49 20.99 18.98
C GLU A 226 -3.54 20.17 17.68
N GLU A 227 -3.03 18.92 17.68
CA GLU A 227 -3.14 18.05 16.52
C GLU A 227 -4.61 17.74 16.23
N LEU A 228 -4.93 17.63 14.94
CA LEU A 228 -6.21 17.16 14.48
C LEU A 228 -6.33 15.65 14.71
N ASP A 229 -7.39 15.23 15.40
CA ASP A 229 -7.69 13.81 15.58
C ASP A 229 -8.25 13.19 14.29
N LEU A 230 -7.37 12.54 13.52
CA LEU A 230 -7.74 11.88 12.27
C LEU A 230 -8.72 10.72 12.48
N THR A 231 -8.76 10.09 13.66
CA THR A 231 -9.64 8.95 13.93
C THR A 231 -11.10 9.38 14.12
N ALA A 232 -11.33 10.64 14.45
CA ALA A 232 -12.67 11.22 14.62
C ALA A 232 -13.32 11.67 13.29
N LEU A 233 -12.59 11.64 12.17
CA LEU A 233 -13.10 12.07 10.87
C LEU A 233 -14.00 11.01 10.22
N ASN A 234 -14.91 11.45 9.35
CA ASN A 234 -15.77 10.55 8.60
C ASN A 234 -15.10 10.11 7.29
N TRP A 235 -14.49 8.94 7.31
CA TRP A 235 -13.71 8.39 6.19
C TRP A 235 -14.58 7.60 5.20
N ALA A 236 -14.43 7.88 3.91
CA ALA A 236 -14.99 7.11 2.82
C ALA A 236 -13.93 6.18 2.20
N SER A 237 -14.37 5.08 1.60
CA SER A 237 -13.51 4.19 0.82
C SER A 237 -13.49 4.61 -0.64
N PHE A 238 -12.35 4.42 -1.30
CA PHE A 238 -12.30 4.53 -2.76
C PHE A 238 -13.15 3.44 -3.41
N GLU A 239 -13.69 3.75 -4.58
CA GLU A 239 -14.35 2.75 -5.42
C GLU A 239 -13.27 1.80 -5.90
N THR A 240 -13.33 0.55 -5.45
CA THR A 240 -12.45 -0.49 -5.99
C THR A 240 -12.91 -0.80 -7.40
N PRO A 241 -11.96 -1.01 -8.35
CA PRO A 241 -12.33 -1.51 -9.66
C PRO A 241 -13.14 -2.79 -9.46
N GLN A 242 -14.37 -2.83 -9.97
CA GLN A 242 -15.07 -4.09 -10.09
C GLN A 242 -14.25 -4.91 -11.07
N LYS A 243 -13.42 -5.81 -10.54
CA LYS A 243 -12.94 -6.95 -11.32
C LYS A 243 -14.23 -7.59 -11.85
N PRO A 244 -14.46 -7.66 -13.17
CA PRO A 244 -15.55 -8.49 -13.66
C PRO A 244 -15.32 -9.83 -12.99
N ALA A 245 -16.32 -10.32 -12.23
CA ALA A 245 -16.24 -11.63 -11.62
C ALA A 245 -15.82 -12.55 -12.76
N SER A 246 -14.54 -12.95 -12.77
CA SER A 246 -14.00 -13.68 -13.88
C SER A 246 -14.77 -14.97 -13.80
N ALA A 247 -15.72 -15.14 -14.73
CA ALA A 247 -16.21 -16.46 -15.05
C ALA A 247 -14.95 -17.31 -15.16
N ILE A 248 -14.93 -18.43 -14.43
CA ILE A 248 -13.88 -19.41 -14.56
C ILE A 248 -13.93 -19.82 -16.03
N ASP A 249 -13.14 -19.15 -16.87
CA ASP A 249 -13.02 -19.49 -18.25
C ASP A 249 -11.97 -20.58 -18.31
N THR A 250 -12.42 -21.81 -18.06
CA THR A 250 -11.62 -23.03 -18.19
C THR A 250 -11.13 -23.28 -19.63
N THR A 251 -11.38 -22.37 -20.58
CA THR A 251 -11.04 -22.55 -21.99
C THR A 251 -9.66 -22.04 -22.42
N ALA A 252 -8.88 -21.38 -21.53
CA ALA A 252 -7.47 -21.11 -21.80
C ALA A 252 -6.69 -22.44 -21.85
N LYS A 253 -6.56 -23.00 -23.06
CA LYS A 253 -6.01 -24.36 -23.27
C LYS A 253 -4.52 -24.49 -23.02
N ASN A 254 -3.76 -23.39 -23.02
CA ASN A 254 -2.32 -23.41 -22.80
C ASN A 254 -1.88 -22.19 -21.95
N MET A 255 -0.82 -22.37 -21.19
CA MET A 255 -0.15 -21.33 -20.39
C MET A 255 0.43 -20.23 -21.29
N ASP A 256 0.11 -18.98 -20.98
CA ASP A 256 0.69 -17.79 -21.62
C ASP A 256 1.63 -17.09 -20.64
N ILE A 257 2.92 -17.40 -20.72
CA ILE A 257 3.92 -16.83 -19.82
C ILE A 257 4.16 -15.32 -20.02
N ASN A 258 3.84 -14.77 -21.19
CA ASN A 258 3.96 -13.33 -21.41
C ASN A 258 2.83 -12.60 -20.69
N ALA A 259 1.59 -13.09 -20.82
CA ALA A 259 0.45 -12.60 -20.07
C ALA A 259 0.68 -12.72 -18.55
N VAL A 260 1.19 -13.87 -18.09
CA VAL A 260 1.53 -14.09 -16.68
C VAL A 260 2.62 -13.13 -16.20
N SER A 261 3.67 -12.89 -16.99
CA SER A 261 4.71 -11.92 -16.62
C SER A 261 4.19 -10.48 -16.54
N ALA A 262 3.11 -10.19 -17.26
CA ALA A 262 2.37 -8.94 -17.23
C ALA A 262 1.22 -8.93 -16.19
N GLY A 263 1.15 -9.90 -15.27
CA GLY A 263 0.15 -9.93 -14.20
C GLY A 263 -1.19 -10.61 -14.55
N ASP A 264 -1.39 -11.04 -15.80
CA ASP A 264 -2.57 -11.82 -16.18
C ASP A 264 -2.35 -13.31 -15.91
N PHE A 265 -2.90 -13.78 -14.78
CA PHE A 265 -2.80 -15.17 -14.34
C PHE A 265 -3.92 -16.07 -14.86
N SER A 266 -4.81 -15.57 -15.72
CA SER A 266 -5.97 -16.32 -16.22
C SER A 266 -5.56 -17.66 -16.84
N SER A 267 -4.46 -17.67 -17.61
CA SER A 267 -3.93 -18.87 -18.25
C SER A 267 -3.39 -19.91 -17.27
N LEU A 268 -3.17 -19.59 -15.99
CA LEU A 268 -2.71 -20.50 -14.94
C LEU A 268 -3.84 -21.11 -14.11
N ALA A 269 -5.04 -20.53 -14.20
CA ALA A 269 -6.14 -20.89 -13.33
C ALA A 269 -6.49 -22.38 -13.45
N GLY A 270 -6.70 -23.02 -12.31
CA GLY A 270 -7.06 -24.43 -12.23
C GLY A 270 -6.35 -25.18 -11.10
N THR A 271 -6.65 -26.48 -11.06
CA THR A 271 -6.06 -27.42 -10.09
C THR A 271 -4.82 -28.07 -10.70
N TRP A 272 -3.74 -28.11 -9.94
CA TRP A 272 -2.46 -28.67 -10.35
C TRP A 272 -2.01 -29.74 -9.36
N LYS A 273 -1.50 -30.86 -9.87
CA LYS A 273 -1.05 -32.00 -9.08
C LYS A 273 0.31 -32.49 -9.55
N ASN A 274 1.20 -32.81 -8.61
CA ASN A 274 2.51 -33.40 -8.92
C ASN A 274 2.55 -34.92 -8.67
N GLY A 275 3.68 -35.54 -9.06
CA GLY A 275 3.91 -36.99 -8.92
C GLY A 275 3.95 -37.48 -7.46
N LYS A 276 4.15 -36.58 -6.49
CA LYS A 276 4.10 -36.87 -5.06
C LYS A 276 2.69 -36.76 -4.46
N GLY A 277 1.70 -36.41 -5.26
CA GLY A 277 0.32 -36.24 -4.82
C GLY A 277 0.02 -34.91 -4.14
N ARG A 278 0.95 -33.94 -4.14
CA ARG A 278 0.66 -32.57 -3.71
C ARG A 278 -0.27 -31.90 -4.70
N VAL A 279 -1.20 -31.12 -4.18
CA VAL A 279 -2.20 -30.40 -4.97
C VAL A 279 -2.16 -28.93 -4.60
N LEU A 280 -2.16 -28.07 -5.62
CA LEU A 280 -2.38 -26.64 -5.46
C LEU A 280 -3.46 -26.17 -6.43
N THR A 281 -4.17 -25.11 -6.06
CA THR A 281 -5.13 -24.43 -6.93
C THR A 281 -4.63 -23.02 -7.18
N ILE A 282 -4.59 -22.61 -8.45
CA ILE A 282 -4.30 -21.24 -8.85
C ILE A 282 -5.61 -20.60 -9.30
N GLN A 283 -5.91 -19.43 -8.76
CA GLN A 283 -7.06 -18.62 -9.16
C GLN A 283 -6.66 -17.59 -10.23
N THR A 284 -7.64 -17.02 -10.92
CA THR A 284 -7.40 -16.02 -11.99
C THR A 284 -6.83 -14.69 -11.46
N ASP A 285 -6.85 -14.46 -10.16
CA ASP A 285 -6.14 -13.35 -9.50
C ASP A 285 -4.70 -13.69 -9.09
N GLY A 286 -4.22 -14.90 -9.36
CA GLY A 286 -2.88 -15.33 -8.95
C GLY A 286 -2.78 -15.77 -7.49
N THR A 287 -3.89 -15.86 -6.75
CA THR A 287 -3.93 -16.56 -5.46
C THR A 287 -3.63 -18.04 -5.66
N VAL A 288 -2.74 -18.57 -4.83
CA VAL A 288 -2.31 -19.96 -4.82
C VAL A 288 -2.69 -20.58 -3.48
N ASN A 289 -3.48 -21.65 -3.53
CA ASN A 289 -3.89 -22.41 -2.35
C ASN A 289 -3.29 -23.81 -2.40
N TYR A 290 -2.50 -24.16 -1.40
CA TYR A 290 -1.95 -25.50 -1.24
C TYR A 290 -2.88 -26.35 -0.36
N GLN A 291 -3.25 -27.55 -0.84
CA GLN A 291 -4.19 -28.40 -0.12
C GLN A 291 -3.66 -28.88 1.24
N ASP A 292 -2.34 -29.01 1.39
CA ASP A 292 -1.67 -29.44 2.62
C ASP A 292 -1.51 -28.31 3.65
N VAL A 293 -1.70 -27.04 3.26
CA VAL A 293 -1.64 -25.87 4.15
C VAL A 293 -2.76 -24.85 3.83
N PRO A 294 -4.04 -25.22 4.05
CA PRO A 294 -5.20 -24.43 3.60
C PRO A 294 -5.35 -23.08 4.31
N ASP A 295 -4.77 -22.92 5.50
CA ASP A 295 -4.86 -21.68 6.30
C ASP A 295 -3.85 -20.60 5.87
N ARG A 296 -3.15 -20.80 4.74
CA ARG A 296 -2.14 -19.86 4.23
C ARG A 296 -2.51 -19.40 2.84
N ASN A 297 -2.65 -18.09 2.69
CA ASN A 297 -2.79 -17.46 1.38
C ASN A 297 -1.40 -17.29 0.76
N TYR A 298 -1.19 -17.86 -0.42
CA TYR A 298 -0.02 -17.58 -1.23
C TYR A 298 -0.42 -16.81 -2.48
N HIS A 299 0.50 -16.03 -3.04
CA HIS A 299 0.29 -15.29 -4.27
C HIS A 299 1.51 -15.44 -5.18
N ILE A 300 1.26 -15.47 -6.48
CA ILE A 300 2.31 -15.34 -7.49
C ILE A 300 2.96 -13.95 -7.32
N ASN A 301 4.29 -13.95 -7.18
CA ASN A 301 5.10 -12.77 -6.99
C ASN A 301 6.01 -12.58 -8.20
N LEU A 302 5.82 -11.46 -8.90
CA LEU A 302 6.54 -11.16 -10.14
C LEU A 302 7.76 -10.24 -9.93
N ASN A 303 8.16 -9.93 -8.69
CA ASN A 303 9.24 -8.98 -8.41
C ASN A 303 10.60 -9.37 -9.00
N TYR A 304 10.79 -10.67 -9.29
CA TYR A 304 11.97 -11.23 -9.94
C TYR A 304 11.61 -12.04 -11.18
N ALA A 305 10.46 -11.70 -11.82
CA ALA A 305 9.99 -12.38 -13.01
C ALA A 305 11.01 -12.25 -14.15
N ASN A 306 11.41 -13.38 -14.72
CA ASN A 306 12.32 -13.42 -15.85
C ASN A 306 11.89 -14.50 -16.83
N ILE A 307 11.84 -14.15 -18.12
CA ILE A 307 11.57 -15.11 -19.20
C ILE A 307 12.88 -15.45 -19.90
N GLU A 308 13.30 -16.70 -19.78
CA GLU A 308 14.47 -17.24 -20.46
C GLU A 308 14.18 -18.64 -20.98
N ASN A 309 14.69 -18.96 -22.17
CA ASN A 309 14.49 -20.26 -22.82
C ASN A 309 13.01 -20.69 -22.95
N GLY A 310 12.10 -19.71 -23.12
CA GLY A 310 10.66 -19.98 -23.21
C GLY A 310 9.99 -20.38 -21.90
N GLN A 311 10.65 -20.19 -20.77
CA GLN A 311 10.12 -20.45 -19.43
C GLN A 311 10.08 -19.15 -18.63
N LEU A 312 9.09 -18.99 -17.77
CA LEU A 312 9.03 -17.88 -16.82
C LEU A 312 9.48 -18.37 -15.44
N THR A 313 10.50 -17.73 -14.87
CA THR A 313 10.82 -17.88 -13.44
C THR A 313 10.22 -16.72 -12.69
N ALA A 314 9.39 -17.00 -11.68
CA ALA A 314 8.83 -16.01 -10.75
C ALA A 314 8.79 -16.59 -9.32
N GLY A 315 8.17 -15.91 -8.36
CA GLY A 315 8.02 -16.41 -6.99
C GLY A 315 6.59 -16.83 -6.66
N ILE A 316 6.43 -17.66 -5.63
CA ILE A 316 5.18 -17.78 -4.89
C ILE A 316 5.49 -17.39 -3.44
N ARG A 317 4.78 -16.41 -2.88
CA ARG A 317 5.03 -15.91 -1.52
C ARG A 317 3.75 -15.91 -0.68
N ASN A 318 3.90 -16.08 0.63
CA ASN A 318 2.84 -15.75 1.57
C ASN A 318 2.98 -14.26 1.95
N PRO A 319 2.02 -13.39 1.62
CA PRO A 319 2.11 -11.96 1.92
C PRO A 319 1.99 -11.64 3.42
N ASP A 320 1.37 -12.52 4.20
CA ASP A 320 1.13 -12.35 5.65
C ASP A 320 2.32 -12.77 6.50
N ALA A 321 3.31 -13.46 5.92
CA ALA A 321 4.50 -13.90 6.61
C ALA A 321 5.55 -12.77 6.68
N MET A 322 5.90 -12.34 7.90
CA MET A 322 6.93 -11.32 8.18
C MET A 322 8.32 -11.63 7.57
N ALA A 323 8.58 -12.91 7.28
CA ALA A 323 9.71 -13.38 6.47
C ALA A 323 9.26 -14.63 5.68
N SER A 324 8.65 -14.44 4.51
CA SER A 324 8.39 -15.54 3.58
C SER A 324 9.65 -15.81 2.78
N ALA A 325 10.16 -17.05 2.78
CA ALA A 325 11.08 -17.48 1.74
C ALA A 325 10.34 -17.36 0.39
N ILE A 326 10.86 -16.53 -0.53
CA ILE A 326 10.41 -16.55 -1.92
C ILE A 326 11.04 -17.79 -2.53
N VAL A 327 10.24 -18.81 -2.82
CA VAL A 327 10.73 -19.99 -3.52
C VAL A 327 10.56 -19.72 -5.02
N PRO A 328 11.65 -19.69 -5.80
CA PRO A 328 11.57 -19.60 -7.25
C PRO A 328 10.67 -20.71 -7.79
N THR A 329 9.72 -20.31 -8.62
CA THR A 329 8.76 -21.17 -9.30
C THR A 329 8.91 -20.94 -10.78
N VAL A 330 9.14 -22.02 -11.51
CA VAL A 330 9.29 -22.02 -12.95
C VAL A 330 7.95 -22.43 -13.56
N PHE A 331 7.48 -21.63 -14.52
CA PHE A 331 6.27 -21.82 -15.30
C PHE A 331 6.69 -22.17 -16.73
N ILE A 332 6.26 -23.35 -17.20
CA ILE A 332 6.74 -23.96 -18.43
C ILE A 332 5.54 -24.28 -19.32
N PRO A 333 5.37 -23.54 -20.44
CA PRO A 333 4.35 -23.87 -21.42
C PRO A 333 4.54 -25.26 -22.02
N LYS A 334 3.45 -25.83 -22.50
CA LYS A 334 3.45 -26.99 -23.39
C LYS A 334 4.44 -26.80 -24.55
N GLY A 335 5.24 -27.84 -24.80
CA GLY A 335 6.23 -27.89 -25.87
C GLY A 335 7.58 -27.26 -25.54
N VAL A 336 7.74 -26.66 -24.35
CA VAL A 336 9.00 -26.05 -23.91
C VAL A 336 9.78 -27.03 -23.02
N ALA A 337 11.04 -27.32 -23.32
CA ALA A 337 11.86 -28.17 -22.45
C ALA A 337 12.28 -27.43 -21.17
N ILE A 338 12.29 -28.14 -20.03
CA ILE A 338 12.86 -27.60 -18.79
C ILE A 338 14.38 -27.48 -18.95
N THR A 339 14.90 -26.27 -18.75
CA THR A 339 16.34 -25.99 -18.81
C THR A 339 16.75 -24.84 -17.90
N PRO A 340 17.89 -24.92 -17.18
CA PRO A 340 18.79 -26.06 -17.08
C PRO A 340 18.30 -27.13 -16.08
N ILE A 341 18.77 -28.36 -16.26
CA ILE A 341 18.58 -29.50 -15.33
C ILE A 341 19.97 -29.89 -14.79
N ALA A 342 20.04 -30.47 -13.58
CA ALA A 342 21.31 -30.93 -13.02
C ALA A 342 22.02 -31.90 -13.99
N GLU A 343 23.35 -31.84 -14.01
CA GLU A 343 24.21 -32.69 -14.86
C GLU A 343 23.93 -32.56 -16.36
N ASN A 344 23.27 -31.49 -16.80
CA ASN A 344 22.84 -31.29 -18.19
C ASN A 344 21.97 -32.45 -18.72
N ALA A 345 21.20 -33.09 -17.83
CA ALA A 345 20.28 -34.14 -18.21
C ALA A 345 19.16 -33.62 -19.14
N SER A 346 18.56 -34.53 -19.90
CA SER A 346 17.38 -34.23 -20.71
C SER A 346 16.13 -34.12 -19.82
N ASP A 347 15.17 -33.30 -20.25
CA ASP A 347 13.89 -33.11 -19.58
C ASP A 347 13.09 -34.43 -19.55
N PRO A 348 12.89 -35.05 -18.36
CA PRO A 348 12.20 -36.33 -18.21
C PRO A 348 10.67 -36.18 -18.13
N THR A 349 10.15 -34.96 -18.24
CA THR A 349 8.75 -34.63 -17.96
C THR A 349 7.88 -34.66 -19.22
N ASP A 350 6.56 -34.69 -19.04
CA ASP A 350 5.62 -34.68 -20.16
C ASP A 350 5.54 -33.29 -20.80
N GLN A 351 6.35 -33.07 -21.84
CA GLN A 351 6.41 -31.82 -22.59
C GLN A 351 5.13 -31.53 -23.39
N THR A 352 4.18 -32.47 -23.48
CA THR A 352 2.90 -32.22 -24.16
C THR A 352 1.91 -31.44 -23.30
N LYS A 353 2.31 -31.10 -22.07
CA LYS A 353 1.50 -30.39 -21.07
C LYS A 353 2.22 -29.17 -20.54
N ASP A 354 1.41 -28.22 -20.08
CA ASP A 354 1.86 -27.15 -19.21
C ASP A 354 2.34 -27.72 -17.87
N ARG A 355 3.41 -27.14 -17.36
CA ARG A 355 4.11 -27.61 -16.16
C ARG A 355 4.51 -26.45 -15.28
N LEU A 356 4.56 -26.68 -13.98
CA LEU A 356 5.20 -25.76 -13.05
C LEU A 356 5.90 -26.53 -11.94
N PHE A 357 6.94 -25.95 -11.37
CA PHE A 357 7.60 -26.48 -10.18
C PHE A 357 8.33 -25.39 -9.43
N SER A 358 8.47 -25.58 -8.11
CA SER A 358 9.21 -24.67 -7.25
C SER A 358 10.52 -25.31 -6.82
N THR A 359 11.64 -24.58 -6.91
CA THR A 359 12.96 -25.08 -6.50
C THR A 359 13.89 -23.95 -6.08
N GLN A 360 14.94 -24.29 -5.33
CA GLN A 360 16.06 -23.39 -5.00
C GLN A 360 17.40 -23.89 -5.56
N TYR A 361 17.40 -25.02 -6.26
CA TYR A 361 18.59 -25.65 -6.84
C TYR A 361 18.23 -26.40 -8.14
N LEU A 362 19.24 -26.74 -8.95
CA LEU A 362 19.04 -27.59 -10.12
C LEU A 362 18.71 -29.01 -9.69
N MET A 363 17.52 -29.50 -10.04
CA MET A 363 17.08 -30.83 -9.64
C MET A 363 17.65 -31.91 -10.57
N PRO A 364 18.08 -33.06 -10.03
CA PRO A 364 18.27 -34.28 -10.81
C PRO A 364 16.97 -34.70 -11.53
N ALA A 365 17.10 -35.38 -12.67
CA ALA A 365 15.97 -35.72 -13.54
C ALA A 365 14.91 -36.59 -12.84
N ASP A 366 15.32 -37.57 -12.04
CA ASP A 366 14.43 -38.47 -11.29
C ASP A 366 13.60 -37.73 -10.23
N ILE A 367 14.20 -36.74 -9.57
CA ILE A 367 13.51 -35.87 -8.60
C ILE A 367 12.58 -34.90 -9.30
N LEU A 368 13.05 -34.26 -10.39
CA LEU A 368 12.27 -33.31 -11.18
C LEU A 368 10.97 -33.94 -11.68
N ALA A 369 11.03 -35.17 -12.19
CA ALA A 369 9.87 -35.91 -12.68
C ALA A 369 8.75 -36.08 -11.63
N GLN A 370 9.10 -36.08 -10.34
CA GLN A 370 8.13 -36.21 -9.24
C GLN A 370 7.63 -34.86 -8.70
N GLU A 371 8.45 -33.81 -8.80
CA GLU A 371 8.13 -32.48 -8.26
C GLU A 371 7.28 -31.63 -9.20
N VAL A 372 7.36 -31.87 -10.51
CA VAL A 372 6.60 -31.11 -11.51
C VAL A 372 5.11 -31.33 -11.36
N PHE A 373 4.39 -30.21 -11.27
CA PHE A 373 2.94 -30.15 -11.26
C PHE A 373 2.40 -30.09 -12.68
N TYR A 374 1.34 -30.83 -12.92
CA TYR A 374 0.54 -30.80 -14.13
C TYR A 374 -0.88 -30.38 -13.80
N ARG A 375 -1.55 -29.70 -14.74
CA ARG A 375 -2.97 -29.39 -14.59
C ARG A 375 -3.80 -30.68 -14.54
N VAL A 376 -4.75 -30.74 -13.62
CA VAL A 376 -5.75 -31.80 -13.55
C VAL A 376 -6.84 -31.45 -14.57
N GLU A 377 -7.03 -32.32 -15.56
CA GLU A 377 -8.18 -32.24 -16.46
C GLU A 377 -9.43 -32.69 -15.68
N GLU A 378 -10.49 -31.88 -15.70
CA GLU A 378 -11.79 -32.22 -15.09
C GLU A 378 -12.55 -33.31 -15.87
#